data_AF-A0A957YX73-F1
#
_entry.id   AF-A0A957YX73-F1
#
_cell.length_a   1.000
_cell.length_b   1.000
_cell.length_c   1.000
_cell.angle_alpha   90.00
_cell.angle_beta   90.00
_cell.angle_gamma   90.00
#
_symmetry.space_group_name_H-M   'P 1'
#
loop_
_entity.id
_entity.type
_entity.pdbx_description
1 polymer ?
#
loop_
_entity_poly.entity_id
_entity_poly.type
_entity_poly.pdbx_seq_one_letter_code
_entity_poly.pdbx_strand_id
1 'polypeptide(L)'
;MTKSDMLQWLEEAQQEWQALLDEVGLARMEQPGVNGAWSMKDIVAHLAGWNHHLLNRFEAALRGKAEPPPPWPAELETDDAI
;
A
#
# COMPACT_ATOMS: atom_id res chain seq x y z
N MET A 1 -10.09 6.04 19.49
CA MET A 1 -8.82 6.23 18.78
C MET A 1 -8.67 7.71 18.49
N THR A 2 -7.70 8.36 19.11
CA THR A 2 -7.32 9.74 18.81
C THR A 2 -6.44 9.80 17.57
N LYS A 3 -6.18 10.99 17.05
CA LYS A 3 -5.20 11.19 15.98
C LYS A 3 -3.82 10.66 16.39
N SER A 4 -3.41 10.93 17.64
CA SER A 4 -2.10 10.48 18.15
C SER A 4 -2.04 8.96 18.25
N ASP A 5 -3.11 8.31 18.72
CA ASP A 5 -3.18 6.84 18.78
C ASP A 5 -3.01 6.23 17.39
N MET A 6 -3.64 6.84 16.37
CA MET A 6 -3.56 6.37 14.99
C MET A 6 -2.16 6.55 14.39
N LEU A 7 -1.48 7.66 14.70
CA LEU A 7 -0.11 7.90 14.23
C LEU A 7 0.87 6.93 14.87
N GLN A 8 0.74 6.67 16.17
CA GLN A 8 1.56 5.69 16.87
C GLN A 8 1.38 4.29 16.27
N TRP A 9 0.13 3.88 16.05
CA TRP A 9 -0.16 2.58 15.42
C TRP A 9 0.46 2.46 14.02
N LEU A 10 0.43 3.53 13.23
CA LEU A 10 1.05 3.53 11.90
C LEU A 10 2.58 3.41 11.95
N GLU A 11 3.23 4.06 12.92
CA GLU A 11 4.67 3.96 13.13
C GLU A 11 5.07 2.54 13.56
N GLU A 12 4.32 1.92 14.47
CA GLU A 12 4.54 0.54 14.91
C GLU A 12 4.39 -0.46 13.74
N ALA A 13 3.31 -0.33 12.97
CA ALA A 13 3.08 -1.18 11.79
C ALA A 13 4.19 -1.00 10.72
N GLN A 14 4.71 0.21 10.53
CA GLN A 14 5.81 0.46 9.60
C GLN A 14 7.12 -0.19 10.07
N GLN A 15 7.40 -0.19 11.37
CA GLN A 15 8.58 -0.82 11.94
C GLN A 15 8.52 -2.34 11.79
N GLU A 16 7.38 -2.95 12.11
CA GLU A 16 7.15 -4.39 11.92
C GLU A 16 7.30 -4.80 10.46
N TRP A 17 6.74 -4.00 9.55
CA TRP A 17 6.89 -4.22 8.11
C TRP A 17 8.34 -4.15 7.65
N GLN A 18 9.11 -3.15 8.11
CA GLN A 18 10.52 -3.03 7.74
C GLN A 18 11.35 -4.21 8.27
N ALA A 19 11.10 -4.64 9.51
CA ALA A 19 11.77 -5.80 10.09
C ALA A 19 11.51 -7.08 9.27
N LEU A 20 10.26 -7.30 8.83
CA LEU A 20 9.91 -8.41 7.95
C LEU A 20 10.67 -8.34 6.61
N LEU A 21 10.76 -7.16 6.00
CA LEU A 21 11.50 -7.01 4.74
C LEU A 21 12.99 -7.28 4.90
N ASP A 22 13.57 -6.88 6.03
CA ASP A 22 14.97 -7.16 6.37
C ASP A 22 15.19 -8.67 6.56
N GLU A 23 14.25 -9.37 7.20
CA GLU A 23 14.27 -10.83 7.34
C GLU A 23 14.15 -11.56 6.00
N VAL A 24 13.25 -11.12 5.11
CA VAL A 24 13.11 -11.68 3.76
C VAL A 24 14.43 -11.53 3.01
N GLY A 25 14.99 -10.33 3.05
CA GLY A 25 16.23 -9.95 2.37
C GLY A 25 16.07 -9.87 0.84
N LEU A 26 16.95 -9.08 0.20
CA LEU A 26 16.88 -8.83 -1.24
C LEU A 26 16.97 -10.10 -2.10
N ALA A 27 17.72 -11.11 -1.65
CA ALA A 27 17.96 -12.34 -2.39
C ALA A 27 16.69 -13.18 -2.63
N ARG A 28 15.66 -13.03 -1.77
CA ARG A 28 14.40 -13.78 -1.86
C ARG A 28 13.22 -12.91 -2.32
N MET A 29 13.47 -11.63 -2.61
CA MET A 29 12.42 -10.67 -2.92
C MET A 29 11.60 -11.08 -4.15
N GLU A 30 12.24 -11.69 -5.14
CA GLU A 30 11.61 -12.15 -6.40
C GLU A 30 11.17 -13.62 -6.36
N GLN A 31 11.35 -14.33 -5.24
CA GLN A 31 10.92 -15.72 -5.12
C GLN A 31 9.39 -15.79 -5.15
N PRO A 32 8.77 -16.52 -6.10
CA PRO A 32 7.33 -16.67 -6.16
C PRO A 32 6.82 -17.58 -5.02
N GLY A 33 5.52 -17.49 -4.71
CA GLY A 33 4.88 -18.37 -3.73
C GLY A 33 4.62 -17.75 -2.36
N VAL A 34 4.80 -16.43 -2.21
CA VAL A 34 4.50 -15.73 -0.94
C VAL A 34 2.99 -15.61 -0.73
N ASN A 35 2.26 -15.29 -1.80
CA ASN A 35 0.79 -15.33 -1.81
C ASN A 35 0.30 -15.79 -3.20
N GLY A 36 -0.05 -17.07 -3.32
CA GLY A 36 -0.34 -17.66 -4.64
C GLY A 36 0.89 -17.54 -5.55
N ALA A 37 0.75 -16.90 -6.71
CA ALA A 37 1.87 -16.69 -7.64
C ALA A 37 2.78 -15.51 -7.26
N TRP A 38 2.36 -14.63 -6.32
CA TRP A 38 3.08 -13.40 -6.02
C TRP A 38 4.35 -13.66 -5.22
N SER A 39 5.40 -12.92 -5.57
CA SER A 39 6.62 -12.77 -4.80
C SER A 39 6.48 -11.68 -3.73
N MET A 40 7.46 -11.53 -2.84
CA MET A 40 7.48 -10.42 -1.89
C MET A 40 7.59 -9.06 -2.61
N LYS A 41 8.31 -9.00 -3.74
CA LYS A 41 8.40 -7.82 -4.59
C LYS A 41 7.02 -7.39 -5.10
N ASP A 42 6.19 -8.34 -5.49
CA ASP A 42 4.84 -8.07 -6.00
C ASP A 42 3.94 -7.52 -4.89
N ILE A 43 4.04 -8.06 -3.68
CA ILE A 43 3.32 -7.55 -2.50
C ILE A 43 3.77 -6.11 -2.18
N VAL A 44 5.08 -5.85 -2.14
CA VAL A 44 5.64 -4.51 -1.93
C VAL A 44 5.13 -3.54 -2.99
N ALA A 45 5.16 -3.94 -4.27
CA ALA A 45 4.67 -3.11 -5.37
C ALA A 45 3.17 -2.81 -5.25
N HIS A 46 2.37 -3.81 -4.86
CA HIS A 46 0.93 -3.65 -4.65
C HIS A 46 0.63 -2.64 -3.52
N LEU A 47 1.26 -2.80 -2.35
CA LEU A 47 1.10 -1.89 -1.22
C LEU A 47 1.58 -0.47 -1.55
N ALA A 48 2.71 -0.33 -2.26
CA ALA A 48 3.21 0.96 -2.71
C ALA A 48 2.22 1.64 -3.67
N GLY A 49 1.56 0.88 -4.55
CA GLY A 49 0.49 1.38 -5.41
C GLY A 49 -0.67 1.99 -4.64
N TRP A 50 -1.18 1.27 -3.62
CA TRP A 50 -2.24 1.79 -2.74
C TRP A 50 -1.81 3.01 -1.93
N ASN A 51 -0.59 3.00 -1.40
CA ASN A 51 -0.06 4.14 -0.63
C ASN A 51 0.03 5.40 -1.49
N HIS A 52 0.56 5.29 -2.72
CA HIS A 52 0.60 6.44 -3.64
C HIS A 52 -0.80 6.92 -4.01
N HIS A 53 -1.75 6.00 -4.24
CA HIS A 53 -3.13 6.37 -4.52
C HIS A 53 -3.74 7.18 -3.36
N LEU A 54 -3.57 6.72 -2.11
CA LEU A 54 -4.05 7.44 -0.92
C LEU A 54 -3.42 8.83 -0.78
N LEU A 55 -2.09 8.94 -0.96
CA LEU A 55 -1.38 10.22 -0.87
C LEU A 55 -1.88 11.21 -1.92
N ASN A 56 -2.11 10.76 -3.16
CA ASN A 56 -2.64 11.62 -4.22
C ASN A 56 -4.05 12.15 -3.88
N ARG A 57 -4.89 11.33 -3.23
CA ARG A 57 -6.22 11.76 -2.76
C ARG A 57 -6.12 12.82 -1.68
N PHE A 58 -5.22 12.65 -0.70
CA PHE A 58 -4.97 13.66 0.33
C PHE A 58 -4.43 14.96 -0.26
N GLU A 59 -3.49 14.89 -1.22
CA GLU A 59 -2.98 16.07 -1.91
C GLU A 59 -4.07 16.81 -2.70
N ALA A 60 -4.96 16.08 -3.38
CA ALA A 60 -6.10 16.66 -4.07
C ALA A 60 -7.07 17.35 -3.10
N ALA A 61 -7.41 16.69 -1.99
CA ALA A 61 -8.28 17.25 -0.96
C ALA A 61 -7.71 18.52 -0.33
N LEU A 62 -6.41 18.53 0.00
CA LEU A 62 -5.72 19.72 0.54
C LEU A 62 -5.74 20.90 -0.44
N ARG A 63 -5.80 20.63 -1.75
CA ARG A 63 -5.86 21.63 -2.82
C ARG A 63 -7.28 21.98 -3.27
N GLY A 64 -8.32 21.39 -2.65
CA GLY A 64 -9.71 21.56 -3.08
C GLY A 64 -10.00 21.04 -4.49
N LYS A 65 -9.23 20.05 -4.97
CA LYS A 65 -9.42 19.42 -6.28
C LYS A 65 -10.29 18.17 -6.15
N ALA A 66 -10.90 17.76 -7.27
CA ALA A 66 -11.58 16.48 -7.36
C ALA A 66 -10.60 15.31 -7.13
N GLU A 67 -11.16 14.17 -6.71
CA GLU A 67 -10.40 12.94 -6.50
C GLU A 67 -9.68 12.51 -7.79
N PRO A 68 -8.39 12.16 -7.73
CA PRO A 68 -7.68 11.66 -8.91
C PRO A 68 -8.27 10.32 -9.35
N PRO A 69 -8.27 10.02 -10.67
CA PRO A 69 -8.66 8.70 -11.14
C PRO A 69 -7.75 7.63 -10.55
N PRO A 70 -8.25 6.39 -10.40
CA PRO A 70 -7.42 5.28 -9.96
C PRO A 70 -6.26 5.03 -10.95
N PRO A 71 -5.11 4.51 -10.47
CA PRO A 71 -3.96 4.20 -11.32
C PRO A 71 -4.14 2.93 -12.16
N TRP A 72 -5.23 2.18 -11.97
CA TRP A 72 -5.55 0.98 -12.73
C TRP A 72 -6.54 1.27 -13.89
N PRO A 73 -6.62 0.39 -14.90
CA PRO A 73 -7.52 0.55 -16.04
C PRO A 73 -8.99 0.72 -15.61
N ALA A 74 -9.76 1.49 -16.39
CA ALA A 74 -11.14 1.85 -16.08
C ALA A 74 -12.10 0.65 -16.10
N GLU A 75 -11.70 -0.45 -16.74
CA GLU A 75 -12.44 -1.69 -16.83
C GLU A 75 -12.39 -2.52 -15.53
N LEU A 76 -11.49 -2.19 -14.60
CA LEU A 76 -11.41 -2.83 -13.30
C LEU A 76 -12.29 -2.07 -12.31
N GLU A 77 -13.39 -2.72 -11.91
CA GLU A 77 -14.27 -2.21 -10.86
C GLU A 77 -13.59 -2.32 -9.48
N THR A 78 -13.89 -1.37 -8.59
CA THR A 78 -13.46 -1.45 -7.20
C THR A 78 -14.23 -2.56 -6.48
N ASP A 79 -13.55 -3.29 -5.61
CA ASP A 79 -14.10 -4.42 -4.82
C ASP A 79 -15.25 -4.00 -3.86
N ASP A 80 -15.55 -2.70 -3.77
CA ASP A 80 -16.68 -2.15 -3.01
C ASP A 80 -18.05 -2.37 -3.68
N ALA A 81 -18.11 -3.04 -4.83
CA ALA A 81 -19.33 -3.36 -5.58
C ALA A 81 -19.92 -4.75 -5.26
N ILE A 82 -19.83 -5.22 -4.01
CA ILE A 82 -20.40 -6.51 -3.54
C ILE A 82 -21.90 -6.41 -3.29
#